data_AF-A0A9E2EIG6-F1
#
_entry.id   AF-A0A9E2EIG6-F1
#
_cell.length_a   1.000
_cell.length_b   1.000
_cell.length_c   1.000
_cell.angle_alpha   90.00
_cell.angle_beta   90.00
_cell.angle_gamma   90.00
#
_symmetry.space_group_name_H-M   'P 1'
#
loop_
_entity.id
_entity.type
_entity.pdbx_description
1 polymer ?
#
loop_
_entity_poly.entity_id
_entity_poly.type
_entity_poly.pdbx_seq_one_letter_code
_entity_poly.pdbx_strand_id
1 'polypeptide(L)'
;MSGIIIQGSSRSMGNTFKVIQELNKGLNYSHLDLLKYDIGYYDYAHSNDDDFIDVMRTIVDEHSTLVIATPVYWYTMSGLIKVFMDRITECLNTDKDLGRRLRGMRMAVLACGSDNIKHSWYFEPFRLSADYLGMHYIGDVHTWIEYESILPEVMHRIEDFRTLIMEGKH
;
A
#
# COMPACT_ATOMS: atom_id res chain seq x y z
N MET A 1 11.71 1.34 13.17
CA MET A 1 10.25 1.51 13.06
C MET A 1 9.76 0.33 12.24
N SER A 2 8.76 -0.44 12.70
CA SER A 2 8.28 -1.59 11.93
C SER A 2 7.30 -1.13 10.86
N GLY A 3 7.39 -1.73 9.69
CA GLY A 3 6.49 -1.44 8.58
C GLY A 3 6.30 -2.65 7.68
N ILE A 4 5.27 -2.55 6.85
CA ILE A 4 4.87 -3.57 5.90
C ILE A 4 4.64 -2.93 4.54
N ILE A 5 5.15 -3.58 3.50
CA ILE A 5 4.86 -3.24 2.10
C ILE A 5 3.77 -4.18 1.62
N ILE A 6 2.61 -3.61 1.28
CA ILE A 6 1.43 -4.32 0.80
C ILE A 6 1.42 -4.22 -0.73
N GLN A 7 1.76 -5.32 -1.40
CA GLN A 7 1.72 -5.44 -2.85
C GLN A 7 0.31 -5.83 -3.30
N GLY A 8 -0.35 -4.96 -4.04
CA GLY A 8 -1.59 -5.27 -4.74
C GLY A 8 -1.39 -5.22 -6.24
N SER A 9 -0.80 -6.25 -6.83
CA SER A 9 -0.59 -6.35 -8.28
C SER A 9 -1.05 -7.70 -8.80
N SER A 10 -1.42 -7.79 -10.09
CA SER A 10 -1.89 -9.05 -10.69
C SER A 10 -0.79 -10.09 -10.93
N ARG A 11 0.47 -9.75 -10.63
CA ARG A 11 1.64 -10.64 -10.80
C ARG A 11 2.56 -10.52 -9.60
N SER A 12 2.67 -11.58 -8.81
CA SER A 12 3.53 -11.63 -7.62
C SER A 12 4.98 -11.18 -7.86
N MET A 13 5.53 -11.48 -9.05
CA MET A 13 6.93 -11.20 -9.42
C MET A 13 7.02 -10.21 -10.61
N GLY A 14 6.06 -9.28 -10.72
CA GLY A 14 5.99 -8.27 -11.79
C GLY A 14 6.84 -7.02 -11.56
N ASN A 15 6.58 -5.96 -12.33
CA ASN A 15 7.30 -4.69 -12.23
C ASN A 15 7.16 -4.03 -10.85
N THR A 16 5.94 -4.01 -10.29
CA THR A 16 5.71 -3.51 -8.93
C THR A 16 6.58 -4.25 -7.91
N PHE A 17 6.71 -5.57 -8.02
CA PHE A 17 7.60 -6.36 -7.16
C PHE A 17 9.06 -5.93 -7.28
N LYS A 18 9.58 -5.76 -8.50
CA LYS A 18 10.96 -5.29 -8.73
C LYS A 18 11.22 -3.94 -8.04
N VAL A 19 10.30 -2.98 -8.17
CA VAL A 19 10.40 -1.67 -7.52
C VAL A 19 10.30 -1.80 -5.99
N ILE A 20 9.43 -2.66 -5.47
CA ILE A 20 9.35 -2.96 -4.03
C ILE A 20 10.68 -3.49 -3.50
N GLN A 21 11.31 -4.42 -4.21
CA GLN A 21 12.61 -4.97 -3.81
C GLN A 21 13.67 -3.88 -3.73
N GLU A 22 13.68 -2.94 -4.67
CA GLU A 22 14.57 -1.78 -4.62
C GLU A 22 14.26 -0.86 -3.44
N LEU A 23 12.98 -0.48 -3.26
CA LEU A 23 12.56 0.37 -2.14
C LEU A 23 12.94 -0.25 -0.80
N ASN A 24 12.75 -1.56 -0.64
CA ASN A 24 12.92 -2.24 0.64
C ASN A 24 14.39 -2.44 1.04
N LYS A 25 15.36 -2.23 0.13
CA LYS A 25 16.79 -2.16 0.49
C LYS A 25 16.98 -1.05 1.52
N GLY A 26 17.30 -1.41 2.76
CA GLY A 26 17.51 -0.45 3.85
C GLY A 26 16.28 -0.13 4.70
N LEU A 27 15.05 -0.35 4.22
CA LEU A 27 13.85 -0.29 5.07
C LEU A 27 13.71 -1.55 5.92
N ASN A 28 13.98 -2.72 5.33
CA ASN A 28 13.79 -4.05 5.94
C ASN A 28 12.35 -4.24 6.48
N TYR A 29 11.35 -3.75 5.74
CA TYR A 29 9.95 -3.95 6.06
C TYR A 29 9.48 -5.35 5.65
N SER A 30 8.47 -5.86 6.35
CA SER A 30 7.75 -7.07 5.94
C SER A 30 7.12 -6.86 4.57
N HIS A 31 6.95 -7.93 3.79
CA HIS A 31 6.32 -7.87 2.47
C HIS A 31 5.10 -8.78 2.46
N LEU A 32 3.94 -8.20 2.15
CA LEU A 32 2.67 -8.91 1.99
C LEU A 32 2.23 -8.82 0.54
N ASP A 33 2.06 -9.97 -0.11
CA ASP A 33 1.55 -10.07 -1.47
C ASP A 33 0.06 -10.44 -1.43
N LEU A 34 -0.82 -9.45 -1.65
CA LEU A 34 -2.27 -9.65 -1.54
C LEU A 34 -2.79 -10.71 -2.51
N LEU A 35 -2.08 -11.01 -3.59
CA LEU A 35 -2.47 -12.02 -4.57
C LEU A 35 -2.44 -13.45 -3.97
N LYS A 36 -1.81 -13.63 -2.81
CA LYS A 36 -1.70 -14.92 -2.09
C LYS A 36 -2.77 -15.15 -1.03
N TYR A 37 -3.64 -14.16 -0.81
CA TYR A 37 -4.71 -14.21 0.19
C TYR A 37 -6.06 -14.27 -0.50
N ASP A 38 -6.99 -15.01 0.06
CA ASP A 38 -8.39 -14.94 -0.33
C ASP A 38 -9.01 -13.73 0.37
N ILE A 39 -9.40 -12.72 -0.42
CA ILE A 39 -10.05 -11.50 0.08
C ILE A 39 -11.18 -11.17 -0.86
N GLY A 40 -12.40 -11.46 -0.41
CA GLY A 40 -13.64 -11.14 -1.09
C GLY A 40 -13.98 -9.64 -1.06
N TYR A 41 -14.94 -9.27 -1.90
CA TYR A 41 -15.48 -7.91 -1.94
C TYR A 41 -16.18 -7.54 -0.64
N TYR A 42 -16.26 -6.24 -0.36
CA TYR A 42 -17.09 -5.76 0.74
C TYR A 42 -18.55 -6.14 0.55
N ASP A 43 -19.15 -6.62 1.64
CA ASP A 43 -20.48 -7.15 1.74
C ASP A 43 -21.17 -6.55 2.98
N TYR A 44 -22.40 -6.04 2.82
CA TYR A 44 -23.19 -5.46 3.92
C TYR A 44 -23.70 -6.50 4.92
N ALA A 45 -23.81 -7.77 4.53
CA ALA A 45 -24.12 -8.88 5.43
C ALA A 45 -22.92 -9.32 6.27
N HIS A 46 -21.70 -8.86 5.95
CA HIS A 46 -20.46 -9.20 6.64
C HIS A 46 -20.25 -10.72 6.78
N SER A 47 -20.53 -11.44 5.70
CA SER A 47 -20.56 -12.91 5.63
C SER A 47 -19.31 -13.51 4.97
N ASN A 48 -18.30 -12.69 4.69
CA ASN A 48 -17.02 -13.10 4.12
C ASN A 48 -16.30 -14.04 5.10
N ASP A 49 -16.05 -15.28 4.66
CA ASP A 49 -15.20 -16.27 5.34
C ASP A 49 -13.88 -16.34 4.58
N ASP A 50 -13.00 -15.39 4.84
CA ASP A 50 -11.77 -15.15 4.09
C ASP A 50 -10.65 -14.56 4.96
N ASP A 51 -9.48 -14.30 4.36
CA ASP A 51 -8.26 -13.97 5.10
C ASP A 51 -8.20 -12.51 5.59
N PHE A 52 -9.18 -11.65 5.25
CA PHE A 52 -9.03 -10.20 5.41
C PHE A 52 -8.81 -9.77 6.86
N ILE A 53 -9.63 -10.28 7.79
CA ILE A 53 -9.55 -9.86 9.20
C ILE A 53 -8.23 -10.31 9.84
N ASP A 54 -7.75 -11.51 9.51
CA ASP A 54 -6.48 -12.03 10.03
C ASP A 54 -5.28 -11.26 9.47
N VAL A 55 -5.34 -10.90 8.17
CA VAL A 55 -4.36 -9.99 7.55
C VAL A 55 -4.34 -8.65 8.27
N MET A 56 -5.51 -8.04 8.50
CA MET A 56 -5.60 -6.74 9.17
C MET A 56 -5.11 -6.79 10.61
N ARG A 57 -5.44 -7.85 11.36
CA ARG A 57 -4.94 -8.06 12.73
C ARG A 57 -3.42 -8.11 12.77
N THR A 58 -2.82 -8.95 11.92
CA THR A 58 -1.36 -9.02 11.76
C THR A 58 -0.75 -7.65 11.46
N ILE A 59 -1.36 -6.89 10.55
CA ILE A 59 -0.89 -5.55 10.18
C ILE A 59 -0.88 -4.59 11.39
N VAL A 60 -1.97 -4.51 12.14
CA VAL A 60 -2.06 -3.56 13.26
C VAL A 60 -1.31 -4.02 14.51
N ASP A 61 -1.06 -5.33 14.66
CA ASP A 61 -0.32 -5.94 15.77
C ASP A 61 1.19 -5.74 15.62
N GLU A 62 1.71 -5.86 14.40
CA GLU A 62 3.16 -5.96 14.19
C GLU A 62 3.78 -4.71 13.56
N HIS A 63 2.97 -3.84 12.97
CA HIS A 63 3.47 -2.75 12.13
C HIS A 63 2.93 -1.39 12.56
N SER A 64 3.69 -0.34 12.22
CA SER A 64 3.30 1.06 12.45
C SER A 64 3.24 1.87 11.16
N THR A 65 3.82 1.34 10.07
CA THR A 65 3.85 1.96 8.74
C THR A 65 3.33 0.98 7.70
N LEU A 66 2.36 1.42 6.89
CA LEU A 66 1.86 0.71 5.72
C LEU A 66 2.37 1.40 4.46
N VAL A 67 3.08 0.67 3.62
CA VAL A 67 3.46 1.12 2.28
C VAL A 67 2.58 0.36 1.28
N ILE A 68 1.62 1.04 0.67
CA ILE A 68 0.77 0.44 -0.37
C ILE A 68 1.50 0.52 -1.70
N ALA A 69 1.77 -0.62 -2.32
CA ALA A 69 2.46 -0.73 -3.59
C ALA A 69 1.53 -1.32 -4.65
N THR A 70 1.22 -0.52 -5.68
CA THR A 70 0.22 -0.87 -6.69
C THR A 70 0.68 -0.46 -8.09
N PRO A 71 0.34 -1.22 -9.14
CA PRO A 71 0.44 -0.73 -10.50
C PRO A 71 -0.57 0.41 -10.75
N VAL A 72 -0.32 1.18 -11.81
CA VAL A 72 -1.30 2.12 -12.38
C VAL A 72 -2.12 1.38 -13.44
N TYR A 73 -3.38 1.09 -13.13
CA TYR A 73 -4.33 0.50 -14.09
C TYR A 73 -5.43 1.50 -14.38
N TRP A 74 -5.59 1.88 -15.64
CA TRP A 74 -6.59 2.89 -16.05
C TRP A 74 -6.59 4.14 -15.15
N TYR A 75 -5.39 4.69 -14.92
CA TYR A 75 -5.18 5.90 -14.10
C TYR A 75 -5.60 5.78 -12.63
N THR A 76 -5.75 4.57 -12.10
CA THR A 76 -6.08 4.30 -10.70
C THR A 76 -5.33 3.08 -10.14
N MET A 77 -5.51 2.83 -8.83
CA MET A 77 -5.00 1.67 -8.12
C MET A 77 -5.50 0.35 -8.74
N SER A 78 -4.84 -0.76 -8.44
CA SER A 78 -5.33 -2.07 -8.88
C SER A 78 -6.67 -2.42 -8.23
N GLY A 79 -7.45 -3.27 -8.90
CA GLY A 79 -8.67 -3.83 -8.32
C GLY A 79 -8.41 -4.54 -6.99
N LEU A 80 -7.25 -5.18 -6.85
CA LEU A 80 -6.85 -5.87 -5.62
C LEU A 80 -6.65 -4.91 -4.44
N ILE A 81 -5.99 -3.77 -4.66
CA ILE A 81 -5.93 -2.71 -3.63
C ILE A 81 -7.29 -2.13 -3.34
N LYS A 82 -8.13 -1.92 -4.38
CA LYS A 82 -9.47 -1.37 -4.16
C LYS A 82 -10.32 -2.27 -3.28
N VAL A 83 -10.29 -3.59 -3.52
CA VAL A 83 -10.98 -4.58 -2.68
C VAL A 83 -10.48 -4.54 -1.24
N PHE A 84 -9.15 -4.57 -1.05
CA PHE A 84 -8.55 -4.46 0.27
C PHE A 84 -8.97 -3.18 1.01
N MET A 85 -8.97 -2.03 0.33
CA MET A 85 -9.39 -0.75 0.92
C MET A 85 -10.89 -0.72 1.24
N ASP A 86 -11.75 -1.28 0.39
CA ASP A 86 -13.19 -1.34 0.65
C ASP A 86 -13.50 -2.17 1.90
N ARG A 87 -12.75 -3.26 2.10
CA ARG A 87 -12.90 -4.15 3.25
C ARG A 87 -12.46 -3.52 4.57
N ILE A 88 -11.65 -2.46 4.56
CA ILE A 88 -11.36 -1.66 5.78
C ILE A 88 -12.66 -1.17 6.45
N THR A 89 -13.73 -0.99 5.69
CA THR A 89 -15.07 -0.66 6.21
C THR A 89 -15.56 -1.66 7.28
N GLU A 90 -15.23 -2.94 7.18
CA GLU A 90 -15.58 -3.96 8.19
C GLU A 90 -14.87 -3.70 9.53
N CYS A 91 -13.64 -3.17 9.50
CA CYS A 91 -12.91 -2.74 10.70
C CYS A 91 -13.56 -1.51 11.36
N LEU A 92 -14.37 -0.75 10.62
CA LEU A 92 -15.05 0.44 11.16
C LEU A 92 -16.45 0.12 11.70
N ASN A 93 -17.11 -0.87 11.10
CA ASN A 93 -18.49 -1.22 11.44
C ASN A 93 -18.57 -2.38 12.44
N THR A 94 -17.78 -3.43 12.23
CA THR A 94 -17.92 -4.73 12.92
C THR A 94 -16.82 -4.93 13.96
N ASP A 95 -15.54 -4.80 13.57
CA ASP A 95 -14.39 -4.92 14.49
C ASP A 95 -13.79 -3.54 14.81
N LYS A 96 -14.54 -2.73 15.57
CA LYS A 96 -14.18 -1.33 15.86
C LYS A 96 -12.84 -1.17 16.57
N ASP A 97 -12.39 -2.18 17.30
CA ASP A 97 -11.10 -2.14 17.96
C ASP A 97 -9.97 -2.24 16.94
N LEU A 98 -10.11 -3.11 15.93
CA LEU A 98 -9.20 -3.17 14.79
C LEU A 98 -9.15 -1.83 14.04
N GLY A 99 -10.31 -1.23 13.74
CA GLY A 99 -10.37 0.08 13.08
C GLY A 99 -9.73 1.22 13.87
N ARG A 100 -9.90 1.25 15.20
CA ARG A 100 -9.27 2.28 16.06
C ARG A 100 -7.76 2.22 16.02
N ARG A 101 -7.18 1.04 15.86
CA ARG A 101 -5.72 0.83 15.84
C ARG A 101 -5.06 1.34 14.57
N LEU A 102 -5.84 1.62 13.52
CA LEU A 102 -5.35 2.32 12.34
C LEU A 102 -4.97 3.78 12.66
N ARG A 103 -5.62 4.41 13.65
CA ARG A 103 -5.29 5.79 14.01
C ARG A 103 -3.84 5.92 14.48
N GLY A 104 -3.14 6.92 13.97
CA GLY A 104 -1.73 7.16 14.26
C GLY A 104 -0.76 6.24 13.51
N MET A 105 -1.25 5.22 12.79
CA MET A 105 -0.40 4.50 11.83
C MET A 105 -0.03 5.42 10.68
N ARG A 106 1.06 5.08 9.99
CA ARG A 106 1.55 5.86 8.86
C ARG A 106 1.22 5.17 7.55
N MET A 107 0.84 5.93 6.52
CA MET A 107 0.58 5.43 5.17
C MET A 107 1.52 6.09 4.17
N ALA A 108 2.13 5.29 3.28
CA ALA A 108 2.87 5.77 2.11
C ALA A 108 2.43 4.97 0.87
N VAL A 109 2.58 5.54 -0.33
CA VAL A 109 2.12 4.89 -1.56
C VAL A 109 3.20 4.85 -2.64
N LEU A 110 3.42 3.67 -3.22
CA LEU A 110 4.26 3.45 -4.38
C LEU A 110 3.38 3.02 -5.56
N ALA A 111 3.36 3.85 -6.60
CA ALA A 111 2.73 3.53 -7.87
C ALA A 111 3.78 3.04 -8.89
N CYS A 112 3.48 1.96 -9.61
CA CYS A 112 4.28 1.50 -10.75
C CYS A 112 3.47 1.60 -12.05
N GLY A 113 3.71 2.65 -12.83
CA GLY A 113 3.07 2.88 -14.12
C GLY A 113 3.85 2.33 -15.31
N SER A 114 3.35 2.63 -16.51
CA SER A 114 3.97 2.33 -17.80
C SER A 114 4.82 3.46 -18.37
N ASP A 115 4.74 4.65 -17.78
CA ASP A 115 5.44 5.85 -18.23
C ASP A 115 5.90 6.69 -17.03
N ASN A 116 6.58 7.80 -17.31
CA ASN A 116 7.13 8.70 -16.29
C ASN A 116 6.15 9.75 -15.76
N ILE A 117 4.88 9.72 -16.19
CA ILE A 117 3.89 10.75 -15.89
C ILE A 117 3.25 10.47 -14.54
N LYS A 118 3.57 11.33 -13.57
CA LYS A 118 2.90 11.36 -12.27
C LYS A 118 1.60 12.16 -12.37
N HIS A 119 0.48 11.54 -12.03
CA HIS A 119 -0.81 12.20 -11.90
C HIS A 119 -1.15 12.43 -10.43
N SER A 120 -1.38 13.68 -10.02
CA SER A 120 -1.67 14.00 -8.61
C SER A 120 -2.94 13.32 -8.09
N TRP A 121 -3.99 13.29 -8.91
CA TRP A 121 -5.27 12.66 -8.55
C TRP A 121 -5.18 11.17 -8.26
N TYR A 122 -4.14 10.48 -8.75
CA TYR A 122 -3.94 9.06 -8.48
C TYR A 122 -3.76 8.78 -6.99
N PHE A 123 -3.06 9.68 -6.29
CA PHE A 123 -2.69 9.50 -4.88
C PHE A 123 -3.73 10.09 -3.91
N GLU A 124 -4.58 11.00 -4.39
CA GLU A 124 -5.60 11.65 -3.57
C GLU A 124 -6.55 10.68 -2.84
N PRO A 125 -7.06 9.60 -3.45
CA PRO A 125 -7.86 8.61 -2.72
C PRO A 125 -7.15 8.04 -1.50
N PHE A 126 -5.85 7.72 -1.62
CA PHE A 126 -5.07 7.21 -0.49
C PHE A 126 -4.87 8.25 0.60
N ARG A 127 -4.55 9.49 0.21
CA ARG A 127 -4.38 10.61 1.15
C ARG A 127 -5.68 10.88 1.93
N LEU A 128 -6.81 10.93 1.24
CA LEU A 128 -8.13 11.13 1.84
C LEU A 128 -8.55 9.94 2.73
N SER A 129 -8.25 8.71 2.31
CA SER A 129 -8.49 7.53 3.13
C SER A 129 -7.63 7.51 4.39
N ALA A 130 -6.35 7.88 4.30
CA ALA A 130 -5.47 8.01 5.45
C ALA A 130 -6.03 9.03 6.45
N ASP A 131 -6.42 10.22 5.98
CA ASP A 131 -7.03 11.26 6.82
C ASP A 131 -8.32 10.77 7.50
N TYR A 132 -9.22 10.15 6.73
CA TYR A 132 -10.46 9.58 7.27
C TYR A 132 -10.22 8.52 8.37
N LEU A 133 -9.19 7.69 8.20
CA LEU A 133 -8.79 6.66 9.17
C LEU A 133 -7.98 7.23 10.34
N GLY A 134 -7.65 8.52 10.33
CA GLY A 134 -6.78 9.16 11.32
C GLY A 134 -5.32 8.68 11.26
N MET A 135 -4.87 8.26 10.08
CA MET A 135 -3.50 7.87 9.77
C MET A 135 -2.66 9.09 9.34
N HIS A 136 -1.34 9.00 9.49
CA HIS A 136 -0.41 9.99 8.97
C HIS A 136 0.01 9.62 7.55
N TYR A 137 -0.44 10.39 6.56
CA TYR A 137 0.02 10.22 5.18
C TYR A 137 1.44 10.78 5.03
N ILE A 138 2.43 9.90 4.84
CA ILE A 138 3.85 10.25 4.72
C ILE A 138 4.13 10.90 3.36
N GLY A 139 3.54 10.35 2.29
CA GLY A 139 3.78 10.77 0.92
C GLY A 139 3.72 9.60 -0.06
N ASP A 140 4.14 9.88 -1.30
CA ASP A 140 4.01 8.95 -2.41
C ASP A 140 5.07 9.11 -3.49
N VAL A 141 5.27 8.04 -4.25
CA VAL A 141 6.18 7.99 -5.39
C VAL A 141 5.51 7.34 -6.61
N HIS A 142 5.73 7.93 -7.78
CA HIS A 142 5.43 7.32 -9.06
C HIS A 142 6.71 6.79 -9.70
N THR A 143 6.68 5.51 -10.07
CA THR A 143 7.78 4.75 -10.66
C THR A 143 7.32 4.06 -11.93
N TRP A 144 8.27 3.66 -12.77
CA TRP A 144 8.03 2.87 -13.96
C TRP A 144 9.28 2.04 -14.27
N ILE A 145 9.13 1.08 -15.18
CA ILE A 145 10.22 0.20 -15.62
C ILE A 145 10.28 0.26 -17.14
N GLU A 146 11.49 0.40 -17.67
CA GLU A 146 11.77 0.34 -19.11
C GLU A 146 12.79 -0.77 -19.37
N TYR A 147 12.61 -1.51 -20.47
CA TYR A 147 13.51 -2.60 -20.85
C TYR A 147 13.80 -3.59 -19.69
N GLU A 148 12.75 -3.95 -18.95
CA GLU A 148 12.80 -4.85 -17.78
C GLU A 148 13.67 -4.37 -16.59
N SER A 149 14.14 -3.12 -16.62
CA SER A 149 15.08 -2.54 -15.65
C SER A 149 14.55 -1.25 -14.99
N ILE A 150 14.99 -1.00 -13.76
CA ILE A 150 14.72 0.27 -13.07
C ILE A 150 15.75 1.29 -13.56
N LEU A 151 15.29 2.37 -14.18
CA LEU A 151 16.17 3.43 -14.69
C LEU A 151 16.83 4.22 -13.54
N PRO A 152 18.00 4.85 -13.76
CA PRO A 152 18.68 5.66 -12.74
C PRO A 152 17.82 6.76 -12.13
N GLU A 153 16.98 7.44 -12.94
CA GLU A 153 16.07 8.46 -12.42
C GLU A 153 14.97 7.88 -11.51
N VAL A 154 14.51 6.66 -11.81
CA VAL A 154 13.52 5.96 -10.99
C VAL A 154 14.18 5.51 -9.68
N MET A 155 15.42 5.04 -9.73
CA MET A 155 16.20 4.72 -8.52
C MET A 155 16.35 5.94 -7.60
N HIS A 156 16.62 7.12 -8.16
CA HIS A 156 16.71 8.35 -7.36
C HIS A 156 15.37 8.69 -6.67
N ARG A 157 14.25 8.60 -7.40
CA ARG A 157 12.91 8.80 -6.81
C ARG A 157 12.60 7.79 -5.69
N ILE A 158 13.03 6.54 -5.86
CA ILE A 158 12.88 5.49 -4.84
C ILE A 158 13.71 5.84 -3.60
N GLU A 159 14.92 6.36 -3.75
CA GLU A 159 15.77 6.78 -2.62
C GLU A 159 15.16 7.95 -1.84
N ASP A 160 14.67 8.97 -2.55
CA ASP A 160 14.00 10.12 -1.92
C ASP A 160 12.75 9.67 -1.15
N PHE A 161 11.97 8.76 -1.74
CA PHE A 161 10.80 8.19 -1.10
C PHE A 161 11.16 7.31 0.11
N ARG A 162 12.25 6.54 0.01
CA ARG A 162 12.77 5.74 1.14
C ARG A 162 13.16 6.67 2.29
N THR A 163 13.88 7.74 1.99
CA THR A 163 14.29 8.77 2.96
C THR A 163 13.06 9.37 3.63
N LEU A 164 12.04 9.76 2.85
CA LEU A 164 10.76 10.27 3.37
C LEU A 164 10.07 9.28 4.33
N ILE A 165 10.05 7.99 4.00
CA ILE A 165 9.50 6.94 4.88
C ILE A 165 10.27 6.87 6.20
N MET A 166 11.60 6.95 6.16
CA MET A 166 12.45 6.89 7.36
C MET A 166 12.34 8.17 8.21
N GLU A 167 12.22 9.33 7.57
CA GLU A 167 12.31 10.66 8.19
C GLU A 167 11.00 11.22 8.71
N GLY A 168 9.82 10.76 8.25
CA GLY A 168 8.49 11.33 8.58
C GLY A 168 8.05 11.25 10.06
N LYS A 169 8.97 11.47 11.00
CA LYS A 169 8.77 11.70 12.43
C LYS A 169 8.55 13.20 12.67
N HIS A 170 7.35 13.71 12.43
CA HIS A 170 6.93 14.99 13.00
C HIS A 170 5.54 14.87 13.58
#